data_AF-A0A378UXP9-F1
#
_entry.id   AF-A0A378UXP9-F1
#
_cell.length_a   1.000
_cell.length_b   1.000
_cell.length_c   1.000
_cell.angle_alpha   90.00
_cell.angle_beta   90.00
_cell.angle_gamma   90.00
#
_symmetry.space_group_name_H-M   'P 1'
#
loop_
_entity.id
_entity.type
_entity.pdbx_description
1 polymer ?
#
loop_
_entity_poly.entity_id
_entity_poly.type
_entity_poly.pdbx_seq_one_letter_code
_entity_poly.pdbx_strand_id
1 'polypeptide(L)'
;MTYSIVARDAATGHLGVGAQTHFFGVGTLLPWAEAGVGAVATQAFVNVDHGPHGLDLLRAGMSAATAVAALVADDPDSEYRQLGVVDAAGGLGTYTGTHCARPWRAHPVTR
;
A
#
# COMPACT_ATOMS: atom_id res chain seq x y z
N MET A 1 -15.72 1.47 -6.81
CA MET A 1 -15.03 2.72 -6.43
C MET A 1 -14.37 2.50 -5.08
N THR A 2 -13.08 2.82 -4.96
CA THR A 2 -12.29 2.65 -3.73
C THR A 2 -11.32 3.82 -3.56
N TYR A 3 -11.17 4.29 -2.33
CA TYR A 3 -10.15 5.26 -1.91
C TYR A 3 -9.46 4.72 -0.66
N SER A 4 -8.17 4.98 -0.53
CA SER A 4 -7.42 4.61 0.67
C SER A 4 -6.30 5.62 0.94
N ILE A 5 -5.89 5.70 2.20
CA ILE A 5 -4.75 6.48 2.66
C ILE A 5 -3.88 5.64 3.58
N VAL A 6 -2.57 5.70 3.39
CA VAL A 6 -1.57 5.24 4.34
C VAL A 6 -0.83 6.47 4.87
N ALA A 7 -0.59 6.53 6.16
CA ALA A 7 0.05 7.70 6.78
C ALA A 7 0.95 7.31 7.94
N ARG A 8 1.98 8.12 8.14
CA ARG A 8 2.86 8.09 9.31
C ARG A 8 2.85 9.47 9.98
N ASP A 9 2.65 9.50 11.29
CA ASP A 9 2.89 10.70 12.07
C ASP A 9 4.39 10.83 12.38
N ALA A 10 5.01 11.93 11.95
CA ALA A 10 6.43 12.15 12.13
C ALA A 10 6.84 12.40 13.59
N ALA A 11 5.93 12.94 14.42
CA ALA A 11 6.23 13.25 15.82
C ALA A 11 6.20 12.01 16.71
N THR A 12 5.23 11.13 16.48
CA THR A 12 4.99 9.93 17.32
C THR A 12 5.49 8.64 16.69
N GLY A 13 5.69 8.61 15.37
CA GLY A 13 5.97 7.38 14.62
C GLY A 13 4.75 6.49 14.42
N HIS A 14 3.55 6.93 14.81
CA HIS A 14 2.32 6.15 14.60
C HIS A 14 2.02 5.96 13.11
N LEU A 15 1.54 4.76 12.78
CA LEU A 15 1.17 4.36 11.42
C LEU A 15 -0.34 4.13 11.37
N GLY A 16 -0.95 4.49 10.24
CA GLY A 16 -2.38 4.31 10.04
C GLY A 16 -2.74 4.03 8.60
N VAL A 17 -3.81 3.25 8.41
CA VAL A 17 -4.43 2.99 7.11
C VAL A 17 -5.93 3.23 7.23
N GLY A 18 -6.48 3.97 6.28
CA GLY A 18 -7.92 4.18 6.13
C GLY A 18 -8.35 3.83 4.71
N ALA A 19 -9.54 3.25 4.58
CA ALA A 19 -10.11 2.91 3.28
C ALA A 19 -11.63 3.09 3.25
N GLN A 20 -12.15 3.47 2.09
CA GLN A 20 -13.56 3.53 1.77
C GLN A 20 -13.78 2.85 0.43
N THR A 21 -14.78 1.97 0.35
CA THR A 21 -15.16 1.33 -0.91
C THR A 21 -16.64 1.05 -0.96
N HIS A 22 -17.13 0.80 -2.18
CA HIS A 22 -18.45 0.23 -2.41
C HIS A 22 -18.48 -1.32 -2.29
N PHE A 23 -17.32 -1.96 -2.08
CA PHE A 23 -17.20 -3.41 -1.94
C PHE A 23 -17.25 -3.85 -0.47
N PHE A 24 -17.95 -4.94 -0.17
CA PHE A 24 -18.08 -5.42 1.22
C PHE A 24 -16.78 -6.01 1.76
N GLY A 25 -16.54 -5.88 3.06
CA GLY A 25 -15.44 -6.57 3.74
C GLY A 25 -14.03 -6.03 3.47
N VAL A 26 -13.90 -4.78 3.02
CA VAL A 26 -12.57 -4.20 2.67
C VAL A 26 -11.54 -4.24 3.80
N GLY A 27 -12.00 -4.21 5.05
CA GLY A 27 -11.14 -4.15 6.24
C GLY A 27 -10.21 -5.35 6.41
N THR A 28 -10.54 -6.51 5.83
CA THR A 28 -9.69 -7.71 5.88
C THR A 28 -8.84 -7.90 4.62
N LEU A 29 -9.05 -7.09 3.58
CA LEU A 29 -8.46 -7.30 2.25
C LEU A 29 -7.36 -6.30 1.95
N LEU A 30 -7.61 -5.03 2.26
CA LEU A 30 -6.82 -3.90 1.78
C LEU A 30 -5.89 -3.29 2.83
N PRO A 31 -6.35 -2.99 4.07
CA PRO A 31 -5.55 -2.21 5.00
C PRO A 31 -4.67 -3.11 5.86
N TRP A 32 -3.36 -2.90 5.76
CA TRP A 32 -2.35 -3.63 6.53
C TRP A 32 -1.45 -2.64 7.24
N ALA A 33 -1.22 -2.81 8.53
CA ALA A 33 -0.33 -1.97 9.30
C ALA A 33 0.34 -2.77 10.41
N GLU A 34 1.63 -2.52 10.62
CA GLU A 34 2.39 -3.10 11.71
C GLU A 34 3.25 -2.02 12.38
N ALA A 35 3.12 -1.94 13.71
CA ALA A 35 3.80 -0.93 14.50
C ALA A 35 5.33 -1.05 14.36
N GLY A 36 5.99 0.07 14.07
CA GLY A 36 7.45 0.11 13.88
C GLY A 36 7.94 -0.48 12.56
N VAL A 37 7.06 -1.01 11.70
CA VAL A 37 7.42 -1.58 10.39
C VAL A 37 6.90 -0.73 9.25
N GLY A 38 5.58 -0.53 9.17
CA GLY A 38 4.97 0.24 8.09
C GLY A 38 3.48 -0.03 7.91
N ALA A 39 2.95 0.52 6.82
CA ALA A 39 1.56 0.40 6.43
C ALA A 39 1.42 0.22 4.91
N VAL A 40 0.54 -0.68 4.50
CA VAL A 40 0.29 -1.07 3.10
C VAL A 40 -1.21 -1.00 2.82
N ALA A 41 -1.57 -0.41 1.69
CA ALA A 41 -2.90 -0.43 1.12
C ALA A 41 -2.85 -1.04 -0.29
N THR A 42 -3.53 -2.17 -0.47
CA THR A 42 -3.67 -2.89 -1.76
C THR A 42 -5.11 -2.78 -2.28
N GLN A 43 -5.30 -2.23 -3.47
CA GLN A 43 -6.62 -1.90 -4.02
C GLN A 43 -6.71 -2.13 -5.54
N ALA A 44 -7.83 -1.69 -6.14
CA ALA A 44 -8.29 -2.06 -7.48
C ALA A 44 -8.70 -3.55 -7.54
N PHE A 45 -8.02 -4.39 -8.31
CA PHE A 45 -8.18 -5.83 -8.18
C PHE A 45 -7.23 -6.32 -7.09
N VAL A 46 -7.72 -6.36 -5.85
CA VAL A 46 -6.89 -6.65 -4.68
C VAL A 46 -6.17 -7.99 -4.83
N ASN A 47 -4.85 -7.95 -4.65
CA ASN A 47 -4.08 -9.11 -4.22
C ASN A 47 -3.85 -8.97 -2.71
N VAL A 48 -4.45 -9.86 -1.92
CA VAL A 48 -4.42 -9.81 -0.45
C VAL A 48 -3.01 -10.05 0.06
N ASP A 49 -2.23 -10.88 -0.63
CA ASP A 49 -0.88 -11.28 -0.23
C ASP A 49 0.12 -10.10 -0.25
N HIS A 50 -0.14 -9.06 -1.05
CA HIS A 50 0.66 -7.84 -1.05
C HIS A 50 0.72 -7.14 0.31
N GLY A 51 -0.31 -7.31 1.14
CA GLY A 51 -0.35 -6.79 2.50
C GLY A 51 0.74 -7.37 3.39
N PRO A 52 0.64 -8.65 3.78
CA PRO A 52 1.62 -9.31 4.63
C PRO A 52 3.01 -9.36 3.98
N HIS A 53 3.13 -9.67 2.69
CA HIS A 53 4.45 -9.69 2.02
C HIS A 53 5.08 -8.29 1.98
N GLY A 54 4.29 -7.24 1.77
CA GLY A 54 4.78 -5.87 1.86
C GLY A 54 5.33 -5.55 3.24
N LEU A 55 4.62 -5.93 4.31
CA LEU A 55 5.10 -5.77 5.68
C LEU A 55 6.37 -6.59 5.94
N ASP A 56 6.47 -7.81 5.40
CA ASP A 56 7.68 -8.64 5.54
C ASP A 56 8.91 -8.00 4.90
N LEU A 57 8.75 -7.42 3.70
CA LEU A 57 9.83 -6.69 3.01
C LEU A 57 10.25 -5.44 3.79
N LEU A 58 9.29 -4.70 4.35
CA LEU A 58 9.58 -3.55 5.21
C LEU A 58 10.28 -3.98 6.49
N ARG A 59 9.88 -5.11 7.10
CA ARG A 59 10.52 -5.66 8.30
C ARG A 59 11.95 -6.10 8.03
N ALA A 60 12.24 -6.54 6.81
CA ALA A 60 13.59 -6.84 6.34
C ALA A 60 14.45 -5.58 6.06
N GLY A 61 13.89 -4.37 6.26
CA GLY A 61 14.60 -3.10 6.12
C GLY A 61 14.57 -2.51 4.71
N MET A 62 13.72 -3.03 3.82
CA MET A 62 13.53 -2.43 2.50
C MET A 62 12.75 -1.12 2.59
N SER A 63 13.09 -0.15 1.73
CA SER A 63 12.31 1.08 1.60
C SER A 63 10.92 0.80 1.02
N ALA A 64 9.94 1.64 1.32
CA ALA A 64 8.60 1.52 0.74
C ALA A 64 8.59 1.45 -0.80
N ALA A 65 9.43 2.24 -1.46
CA ALA A 65 9.55 2.22 -2.92
C ALA A 65 10.11 0.88 -3.44
N THR A 66 11.14 0.34 -2.79
CA THR A 66 11.73 -0.95 -3.18
C THR A 66 10.79 -2.11 -2.90
N ALA A 67 10.07 -2.09 -1.77
CA ALA A 67 9.07 -3.09 -1.44
C ALA A 67 7.95 -3.11 -2.49
N VAL A 68 7.44 -1.95 -2.90
CA VAL A 68 6.44 -1.86 -3.98
C VAL A 68 6.98 -2.41 -5.29
N ALA A 69 8.21 -2.08 -5.67
CA ALA A 69 8.81 -2.60 -6.90
C ALA A 69 8.96 -4.12 -6.88
N ALA A 70 9.34 -4.70 -5.73
CA ALA A 70 9.46 -6.14 -5.55
C ALA A 70 8.10 -6.85 -5.66
N LEU A 71 7.06 -6.35 -4.97
CA LEU A 71 5.71 -6.91 -5.05
C LEU A 71 5.15 -6.88 -6.47
N VAL A 72 5.36 -5.76 -7.18
CA VAL A 72 4.90 -5.60 -8.57
C VAL A 72 5.65 -6.53 -9.52
N ALA A 73 6.96 -6.73 -9.32
CA ALA A 73 7.75 -7.61 -10.17
C ALA A 73 7.37 -9.09 -10.00
N ASP A 74 6.86 -9.48 -8.84
CA ASP A 74 6.44 -10.84 -8.52
C ASP A 74 4.97 -11.14 -8.88
N ASP A 75 4.16 -10.10 -9.15
CA ASP A 75 2.74 -10.25 -9.52
C ASP A 75 2.55 -10.17 -11.05
N PRO A 76 2.25 -11.29 -11.74
CA PRO A 76 2.03 -11.29 -13.18
C PRO A 76 0.80 -10.46 -13.60
N ASP A 77 -0.14 -10.23 -12.69
CA ASP A 77 -1.34 -9.44 -12.90
C ASP A 77 -1.21 -8.03 -12.31
N SER A 78 0.03 -7.56 -12.08
CA SER A 78 0.31 -6.28 -11.43
C SER A 78 -0.42 -5.12 -12.12
N GLU A 79 -0.63 -5.22 -13.43
CA GLU A 79 -1.31 -4.21 -14.24
C GLU A 79 -2.76 -3.92 -13.83
N TYR A 80 -3.39 -4.78 -13.03
CA TYR A 80 -4.73 -4.58 -12.45
C TYR A 80 -4.68 -4.08 -10.99
N ARG A 81 -3.49 -3.95 -10.40
CA ARG A 81 -3.27 -3.61 -8.99
C ARG A 81 -3.01 -2.13 -8.78
N GLN A 82 -3.36 -1.65 -7.60
CA GLN A 82 -2.94 -0.34 -7.11
C GLN A 82 -2.46 -0.45 -5.68
N LEU A 83 -1.29 0.13 -5.39
CA LEU A 83 -0.60 0.02 -4.10
C LEU A 83 -0.22 1.39 -3.57
N GLY A 84 -0.36 1.55 -2.25
CA GLY A 84 0.23 2.65 -1.48
C GLY A 84 0.90 2.09 -0.22
N VAL A 85 2.15 2.49 0.02
CA VAL A 85 2.98 1.98 1.11
C VAL A 85 3.69 3.15 1.79
N VAL A 86 3.73 3.10 3.13
CA VAL A 86 4.61 3.95 3.95
C VAL A 86 5.44 3.05 4.87
N ASP A 87 6.75 3.28 4.92
CA ASP A 87 7.64 2.57 5.84
C ASP A 87 7.79 3.33 7.17
N ALA A 88 8.33 2.66 8.20
CA ALA A 88 8.53 3.25 9.52
C ALA A 88 9.51 4.43 9.56
N ALA A 89 10.34 4.62 8.53
CA ALA A 89 11.21 5.78 8.38
C ALA A 89 10.49 6.97 7.70
N GLY A 90 9.29 6.76 7.17
CA GLY A 90 8.51 7.76 6.46
C GLY A 90 8.74 7.79 4.95
N GLY A 91 9.46 6.80 4.41
CA GLY A 91 9.55 6.57 2.97
C GLY A 91 8.20 6.16 2.39
N LEU A 92 7.96 6.55 1.13
CA LEU A 92 6.71 6.34 0.42
C LEU A 92 6.93 5.49 -0.82
N GLY A 93 6.01 4.56 -1.08
CA GLY A 93 5.95 3.74 -2.28
C GLY A 93 4.54 3.75 -2.85
N THR A 94 4.40 3.95 -4.15
CA THR A 94 3.08 3.87 -4.81
C THR A 94 3.20 3.19 -6.16
N TYR A 95 2.15 2.48 -6.55
CA TYR A 95 2.04 1.87 -7.87
C TYR A 95 0.59 1.91 -8.34
N THR A 96 0.40 2.06 -9.65
CA THR A 96 -0.92 1.95 -10.30
C THR A 96 -0.72 1.26 -11.63
N GLY A 97 -1.31 0.08 -11.76
CA GLY A 97 -1.29 -0.69 -12.97
C GLY A 97 -1.96 0.01 -14.15
N THR A 98 -1.57 -0.38 -15.36
CA THR A 98 -2.03 0.21 -16.62
C THR A 98 -3.51 -0.07 -16.91
N HIS A 99 -4.06 -1.16 -16.37
CA HIS A 99 -5.46 -1.56 -16.51
C HIS A 99 -6.36 -1.06 -15.36
N CYS A 100 -5.83 -0.29 -14.41
CA CYS A 100 -6.65 0.40 -13.42
C CYS A 100 -7.52 1.50 -14.05
N ALA A 101 -8.74 1.67 -13.52
CA ALA A 101 -9.68 2.67 -14.01
C ALA A 101 -9.10 4.10 -13.92
N ARG A 102 -9.06 4.80 -15.05
CA ARG A 102 -8.60 6.20 -15.14
C ARG A 102 -9.74 7.16 -14.77
N PRO A 103 -9.44 8.38 -14.27
CA PRO A 103 -8.12 8.95 -13.93
C PRO A 103 -7.52 8.58 -12.54
N TRP A 104 -8.06 7.58 -11.84
CA TRP A 104 -7.66 7.27 -10.46
C TRP A 104 -6.26 6.64 -10.39
N ARG A 105 -5.39 7.17 -9.51
CA ARG A 105 -4.01 6.69 -9.32
C ARG A 105 -3.54 6.87 -7.88
N ALA A 106 -2.74 5.93 -7.40
CA ALA A 106 -1.93 6.11 -6.20
C ALA A 106 -0.89 7.20 -6.46
N HIS A 107 -0.67 8.06 -5.47
CA HIS A 107 0.30 9.14 -5.54
C HIS A 107 0.83 9.45 -4.14
N PRO A 108 2.14 9.71 -4.01
CA PRO A 108 2.71 10.12 -2.73
C PRO A 108 2.26 11.56 -2.40
N VAL A 109 2.09 11.83 -1.12
CA VAL A 109 1.89 13.18 -0.59
C VAL A 109 2.91 13.39 0.51
N THR A 110 3.85 14.30 0.29
CA THR A 110 4.84 14.71 1.28
C THR A 110 4.42 16.04 1.89
N ARG A 111 4.57 16.19 3.21
CA ARG A 111 4.33 17.44 3.92
C ARG A 111 5.64 18.07 4.35
#